data_AF-A0A094FS83-F1
#
_entry.id   AF-A0A094FS83-F1
#
_cell.length_a   1.000
_cell.length_b   1.000
_cell.length_c   1.000
_cell.angle_alpha   90.00
_cell.angle_beta   90.00
_cell.angle_gamma   90.00
#
_symmetry.space_group_name_H-M   'P 1'
#
loop_
_entity.id
_entity.type
_entity.pdbx_description
1 polymer ?
#
loop_
_entity_poly.entity_id
_entity_poly.type
_entity_poly.pdbx_seq_one_letter_code
_entity_poly.pdbx_strand_id
1 'polypeptide(L)'
;MEQIISSKPILNSPVTAIKPALGGQLSVETDDDKERTYAHVISTIPLGALQIVDLTELDLGYAQRHAIRKLNYDPSLKIGIKFKTRWWEKLPAPFKGGQSYSDLPIRRCVYPSYGFDLPDDTAPGTMIASYIWGQDSSRLGAYLRTPEARDTLVKVVLHDLAAMNNVTIEFMESEYLDYYAWDWYQNEWSVGAFAIFSAGQYHDVMPSLIVPAENGHLHFGGEALSSGHAWIIGAINSAYRTVLEVLKTEERDDLLEKLVQTWGTIDEVDLGWYTHI
;
A
#
# COMPACT_ATOMS: atom_id res chain seq x y z
N MET A 1 -3.87 -16.34 2.38
CA MET A 1 -2.43 -16.65 2.16
C MET A 1 -1.78 -17.27 3.38
N GLU A 2 -1.92 -16.70 4.58
CA GLU A 2 -1.28 -17.25 5.80
C GLU A 2 -1.60 -18.73 6.09
N GLN A 3 -2.81 -19.19 5.76
CA GLN A 3 -3.22 -20.57 5.97
C GLN A 3 -2.42 -21.59 5.14
N ILE A 4 -1.87 -21.19 3.99
CA ILE A 4 -1.24 -22.10 3.02
C ILE A 4 0.28 -22.04 2.98
N ILE A 5 0.91 -21.04 3.60
CA ILE A 5 2.38 -20.93 3.66
C ILE A 5 2.95 -21.89 4.72
N SER A 6 4.05 -22.56 4.35
CA SER A 6 4.75 -23.56 5.17
C SER A 6 5.49 -22.92 6.34
N SER A 7 6.20 -21.82 6.09
CA SER A 7 6.81 -20.96 7.11
C SER A 7 5.84 -19.85 7.46
N LYS A 8 5.41 -19.78 8.73
CA LYS A 8 4.51 -18.73 9.20
C LYS A 8 5.24 -17.40 9.36
N PRO A 9 4.56 -16.25 9.17
CA PRO A 9 5.17 -14.94 9.37
C PRO A 9 5.57 -14.77 10.84
N ILE A 10 6.72 -14.13 11.06
CA ILE A 10 7.13 -13.70 12.40
C ILE A 10 6.66 -12.25 12.54
N LEU A 11 5.58 -12.05 13.31
CA LEU A 11 5.02 -10.73 13.58
C LEU A 11 5.79 -10.03 14.71
N ASN A 12 5.64 -8.70 14.79
CA ASN A 12 6.33 -7.85 15.78
C ASN A 12 7.85 -8.05 15.75
N SER A 13 8.42 -8.10 14.55
CA SER A 13 9.86 -8.30 14.32
C SER A 13 10.30 -7.33 13.23
N PRO A 14 10.34 -6.02 13.54
CA PRO A 14 10.70 -4.96 12.61
C PRO A 14 12.19 -5.09 12.29
N VAL A 15 12.53 -5.11 11.00
CA VAL A 15 13.93 -5.11 10.57
C VAL A 15 14.53 -3.73 10.81
N THR A 16 15.66 -3.67 11.50
CA THR A 16 16.37 -2.45 11.85
C THR A 16 17.63 -2.24 11.01
N ALA A 17 18.28 -3.33 10.58
CA ALA A 17 19.44 -3.26 9.70
C ALA A 17 19.54 -4.47 8.75
N ILE A 18 20.19 -4.26 7.61
CA ILE A 18 20.65 -5.33 6.71
C ILE A 18 22.13 -5.07 6.41
N LYS A 19 22.98 -6.07 6.66
CA LYS A 19 24.44 -5.93 6.59
C LYS A 19 25.08 -7.09 5.82
N PRO A 20 26.28 -6.93 5.24
CA PRO A 20 27.05 -8.05 4.72
C PRO A 20 27.40 -9.05 5.83
N ALA A 21 27.41 -10.34 5.50
CA ALA A 21 27.86 -11.42 6.36
C ALA A 21 28.92 -12.29 5.64
N LEU A 22 29.48 -13.28 6.36
CA LEU A 22 30.53 -14.15 5.82
C LEU A 22 30.05 -14.90 4.57
N GLY A 23 30.94 -15.02 3.58
CA GLY A 23 30.69 -15.83 2.39
C GLY A 23 29.64 -15.26 1.42
N GLY A 24 29.44 -13.94 1.40
CA GLY A 24 28.48 -13.28 0.50
C GLY A 24 27.02 -13.33 1.00
N GLN A 25 26.80 -13.85 2.20
CA GLN A 25 25.49 -13.84 2.85
C GLN A 25 25.13 -12.44 3.36
N LEU A 26 23.88 -12.27 3.77
CA LEU A 26 23.38 -11.04 4.38
C LEU A 26 22.86 -11.33 5.78
N SER A 27 23.21 -10.46 6.72
CA SER A 27 22.66 -10.42 8.06
C SER A 27 21.45 -9.48 8.11
N VAL A 28 20.39 -9.92 8.78
CA VAL A 28 19.19 -9.12 9.05
C VAL A 28 19.01 -9.02 10.56
N GLU A 29 19.01 -7.79 11.05
CA GLU A 29 18.83 -7.46 12.46
C GLU A 29 17.39 -6.95 12.69
N THR A 30 16.81 -7.32 13.82
CA THR A 30 15.48 -6.86 14.25
C THR A 30 15.55 -6.05 15.55
N ASP A 31 14.49 -5.34 15.88
CA ASP A 31 14.42 -4.43 17.05
C ASP A 31 14.61 -5.11 18.43
N ASP A 32 14.46 -6.42 18.49
CA ASP A 32 14.72 -7.26 19.65
C ASP A 32 16.13 -7.85 19.67
N ASP A 33 17.05 -7.22 18.94
CA ASP A 33 18.47 -7.59 18.77
C ASP A 33 18.68 -9.03 18.24
N LYS A 34 17.66 -9.61 17.61
CA LYS A 34 17.83 -10.90 16.92
C LYS A 34 18.49 -10.67 15.58
N GLU A 35 19.55 -11.43 15.36
CA GLU A 35 20.29 -11.46 14.11
C GLU A 35 20.07 -12.79 13.39
N ARG A 36 19.84 -12.74 12.08
CA ARG A 36 19.74 -13.93 11.23
C ARG A 36 20.46 -13.73 9.92
N THR A 37 21.22 -14.74 9.51
CA THR A 37 21.96 -14.74 8.26
C THR A 37 21.20 -15.50 7.18
N TYR A 38 21.18 -14.95 5.97
CA TYR A 38 20.51 -15.50 4.81
C TYR A 38 21.39 -15.44 3.56
N ALA A 39 21.24 -16.41 2.66
CA ALA A 39 21.89 -16.36 1.34
C ALA A 39 21.28 -15.26 0.46
N HIS A 40 19.97 -15.02 0.57
CA HIS A 40 19.28 -13.93 -0.13
C HIS A 40 18.33 -13.21 0.82
N VAL A 41 18.18 -11.90 0.63
CA VAL A 41 17.17 -11.08 1.29
C VAL A 41 16.31 -10.40 0.23
N ILE A 42 15.00 -10.61 0.32
CA ILE A 42 14.01 -9.88 -0.49
C ILE A 42 13.31 -8.88 0.42
N SER A 43 13.64 -7.61 0.29
CA SER A 43 12.93 -6.54 0.99
C SER A 43 11.63 -6.22 0.26
N THR A 44 10.51 -6.38 0.96
CA THR A 44 9.16 -5.96 0.50
C THR A 44 8.62 -4.78 1.31
N ILE A 45 9.50 -4.13 2.09
CA ILE A 45 9.18 -2.96 2.90
C ILE A 45 8.86 -1.79 1.95
N PRO A 46 7.73 -1.09 2.11
CA PRO A 46 7.46 0.14 1.35
C PRO A 46 8.62 1.12 1.45
N LEU A 47 8.99 1.77 0.34
CA LEU A 47 10.24 2.55 0.27
C LEU A 47 10.28 3.70 1.28
N GLY A 48 9.12 4.25 1.68
CA GLY A 48 9.01 5.24 2.75
C GLY A 48 9.44 4.68 4.11
N ALA A 49 9.00 3.46 4.45
CA ALA A 49 9.38 2.78 5.68
C ALA A 49 10.81 2.20 5.63
N LEU A 50 11.30 1.86 4.44
CA LEU A 50 12.66 1.34 4.26
C LEU A 50 13.75 2.37 4.63
N GLN A 51 13.45 3.67 4.58
CA GLN A 51 14.45 4.73 4.80
C GLN A 51 15.06 4.75 6.20
N ILE A 52 14.40 4.13 7.19
CA ILE A 52 14.90 4.06 8.58
C ILE A 52 15.68 2.77 8.86
N VAL A 53 15.67 1.81 7.93
CA VAL A 53 16.48 0.58 8.03
C VAL A 53 17.93 0.95 7.71
N ASP A 54 18.86 0.54 8.56
CA ASP A 54 20.28 0.74 8.31
C ASP A 54 20.77 -0.18 7.19
N LEU A 55 21.12 0.45 6.07
CA LEU A 55 21.68 -0.18 4.87
C LEU A 55 23.08 0.35 4.57
N THR A 56 23.74 1.00 5.54
CA THR A 56 24.98 1.77 5.31
C THR A 56 26.21 0.92 5.06
N GLU A 57 26.23 -0.31 5.56
CA GLU A 57 27.32 -1.27 5.35
C GLU A 57 27.21 -2.02 4.01
N LEU A 58 26.07 -1.93 3.33
CA LEU A 58 25.85 -2.55 2.03
C LEU A 58 26.47 -1.71 0.89
N ASP A 59 26.98 -2.38 -0.13
CA ASP A 59 27.50 -1.78 -1.35
C ASP A 59 26.37 -1.37 -2.32
N LEU A 60 25.47 -0.51 -1.84
CA LEU A 60 24.45 0.09 -2.68
C LEU A 60 25.05 1.17 -3.59
N GLY A 61 24.70 1.19 -4.87
CA GLY A 61 25.08 2.28 -5.75
C GLY A 61 24.46 3.62 -5.32
N TYR A 62 25.04 4.75 -5.76
CA TYR A 62 24.42 6.07 -5.55
C TYR A 62 22.98 6.10 -6.08
N ALA A 63 22.74 5.54 -7.27
CA ALA A 63 21.44 5.50 -7.90
C ALA A 63 20.41 4.72 -7.06
N GLN A 64 20.77 3.56 -6.52
CA GLN A 64 19.90 2.76 -5.63
C GLN A 64 19.53 3.52 -4.36
N ARG A 65 20.52 4.08 -3.65
CA ARG A 65 20.27 4.92 -2.46
C ARG A 65 19.43 6.16 -2.80
N HIS A 66 19.64 6.74 -3.98
CA HIS A 66 18.84 7.84 -4.47
C HIS A 66 17.39 7.40 -4.70
N ALA A 67 17.16 6.25 -5.33
CA ALA A 67 15.84 5.71 -5.60
C ALA A 67 15.03 5.42 -4.34
N ILE A 68 15.61 4.73 -3.35
CA ILE A 68 14.96 4.45 -2.05
C ILE A 68 14.41 5.74 -1.40
N ARG A 69 15.19 6.83 -1.50
CA ARG A 69 14.84 8.11 -0.89
C ARG A 69 13.91 8.98 -1.75
N LYS A 70 13.95 8.83 -3.08
CA LYS A 70 13.32 9.79 -4.01
C LYS A 70 12.07 9.30 -4.71
N LEU A 71 11.92 8.00 -4.92
CA LEU A 71 10.72 7.45 -5.56
C LEU A 71 9.49 7.90 -4.78
N ASN A 72 8.60 8.63 -5.47
CA ASN A 72 7.53 9.36 -4.81
C ASN A 72 6.36 8.45 -4.43
N TYR A 73 5.85 8.64 -3.22
CA TYR A 73 4.61 8.03 -2.72
C TYR A 73 3.56 9.12 -2.54
N ASP A 74 2.32 8.83 -2.90
CA ASP A 74 1.20 9.73 -2.67
C ASP A 74 0.55 9.44 -1.30
N PRO A 75 0.11 10.46 -0.55
CA PRO A 75 -0.73 10.23 0.61
C PRO A 75 -2.15 9.80 0.22
N SER A 76 -2.76 9.01 1.10
CA SER A 76 -4.17 8.68 1.02
C SER A 76 -4.79 8.54 2.40
N LEU A 77 -6.04 8.99 2.50
CA LEU A 77 -6.89 8.88 3.68
C LEU A 77 -8.20 8.25 3.27
N LYS A 78 -8.66 7.29 4.08
CA LYS A 78 -10.04 6.80 4.03
C LYS A 78 -10.73 7.07 5.35
N ILE A 79 -11.96 7.58 5.28
CA ILE A 79 -12.84 7.77 6.43
C ILE A 79 -14.09 6.93 6.20
N GLY A 80 -14.23 5.86 6.96
CA GLY A 80 -15.44 5.05 7.02
C GLY A 80 -16.39 5.57 8.09
N ILE A 81 -17.68 5.61 7.79
CA ILE A 81 -18.73 5.92 8.77
C ILE A 81 -19.71 4.76 8.81
N LYS A 82 -20.06 4.37 10.04
CA LYS A 82 -21.14 3.44 10.35
C LYS A 82 -22.40 4.25 10.64
N PHE A 83 -23.49 3.90 9.97
CA PHE A 83 -24.81 4.49 10.10
C PHE A 83 -25.81 3.46 10.65
N LYS A 84 -26.91 3.95 11.24
CA LYS A 84 -28.03 3.16 11.74
C LYS A 84 -28.69 2.35 10.64
N THR A 85 -28.88 2.96 9.48
CA THR A 85 -29.43 2.29 8.30
C THR A 85 -28.56 2.55 7.07
N ARG A 86 -28.80 1.77 6.02
CA ARG A 86 -28.22 1.99 4.69
C ARG A 86 -29.02 3.05 3.93
N TRP A 87 -29.10 4.25 4.51
CA TRP A 87 -29.96 5.33 4.01
C TRP A 87 -29.75 5.68 2.53
N TRP A 88 -28.53 5.48 2.01
CA TRP A 88 -28.19 5.73 0.60
C TRP A 88 -28.95 4.81 -0.38
N GLU A 89 -29.45 3.66 0.08
CA GLU A 89 -30.30 2.75 -0.70
C GLU A 89 -31.77 3.16 -0.67
N LYS A 90 -32.15 4.11 0.21
CA LYS A 90 -33.53 4.58 0.40
C LYS A 90 -33.76 6.00 -0.15
N LEU A 91 -32.73 6.61 -0.74
CA LEU A 91 -32.86 7.88 -1.45
C LEU A 91 -33.79 7.76 -2.67
N PRO A 92 -34.38 8.88 -3.15
CA PRO A 92 -35.19 8.88 -4.37
C PRO A 92 -34.46 8.27 -5.58
N ALA A 93 -33.15 8.51 -5.68
CA ALA A 93 -32.24 7.82 -6.58
C ALA A 93 -31.29 6.95 -5.73
N PRO A 94 -31.58 5.65 -5.55
CA PRO A 94 -30.85 4.81 -4.61
C PRO A 94 -29.48 4.36 -5.17
N PHE A 95 -28.48 4.29 -4.29
CA PHE A 95 -27.15 3.80 -4.64
C PHE A 95 -26.98 2.31 -4.34
N LYS A 96 -26.59 1.51 -5.34
CA LYS A 96 -26.19 0.10 -5.19
C LYS A 96 -24.72 -0.07 -5.58
N GLY A 97 -23.84 0.45 -4.73
CA GLY A 97 -22.42 0.62 -5.05
C GLY A 97 -22.16 1.92 -5.80
N GLY A 98 -20.93 2.07 -6.33
CA GLY A 98 -20.51 3.26 -7.05
C GLY A 98 -19.95 4.35 -6.14
N GLN A 99 -19.74 5.54 -6.72
CA GLN A 99 -19.03 6.65 -6.10
C GLN A 99 -19.71 7.98 -6.46
N SER A 100 -19.78 8.90 -5.51
CA SER A 100 -20.13 10.30 -5.77
C SER A 100 -18.88 11.17 -5.60
N TYR A 101 -18.77 12.21 -6.42
CA TYR A 101 -17.63 13.11 -6.45
C TYR A 101 -18.08 14.56 -6.23
N SER A 102 -17.23 15.33 -5.57
CA SER A 102 -17.44 16.74 -5.28
C SER A 102 -16.09 17.47 -5.11
N ASP A 103 -16.15 18.80 -5.14
CA ASP A 103 -15.09 19.71 -4.72
C ASP A 103 -15.12 20.02 -3.22
N LEU A 104 -16.15 19.57 -2.48
CA LEU A 104 -16.20 19.60 -1.02
C LEU A 104 -15.02 18.87 -0.38
N PRO A 105 -14.55 19.24 0.83
CA PRO A 105 -13.42 18.61 1.50
C PRO A 105 -13.37 17.08 1.46
N ILE A 106 -14.49 16.37 1.58
CA ILE A 106 -14.52 14.90 1.51
C ILE A 106 -14.16 14.30 0.14
N ARG A 107 -14.26 15.10 -0.93
CA ARG A 107 -14.07 14.84 -2.38
C ARG A 107 -14.84 13.69 -2.99
N ARG A 108 -14.80 12.52 -2.38
CA ARG A 108 -15.39 11.28 -2.89
C ARG A 108 -15.95 10.45 -1.75
N CYS A 109 -17.21 10.07 -1.86
CA CYS A 109 -17.76 8.97 -1.06
C CYS A 109 -17.91 7.71 -1.94
N VAL A 110 -17.80 6.55 -1.31
CA VAL A 110 -17.91 5.23 -1.97
C VAL A 110 -19.01 4.45 -1.27
N TYR A 111 -20.07 4.15 -2.02
CA TYR A 111 -21.17 3.31 -1.55
C TYR A 111 -20.75 1.84 -1.64
N PRO A 112 -21.06 1.00 -0.64
CA PRO A 112 -20.68 -0.41 -0.66
C PRO A 112 -21.28 -1.15 -1.85
N SER A 113 -20.46 -1.94 -2.55
CA SER A 113 -20.90 -2.84 -3.62
C SER A 113 -21.28 -4.25 -3.10
N TYR A 114 -21.58 -4.37 -1.81
CA TYR A 114 -21.87 -5.62 -1.12
C TYR A 114 -23.01 -5.44 -0.12
N GLY A 115 -23.67 -6.57 0.21
CA GLY A 115 -24.77 -6.60 1.18
C GLY A 115 -26.05 -5.94 0.67
N PHE A 116 -26.42 -6.17 -0.60
CA PHE A 116 -27.66 -5.62 -1.18
C PHE A 116 -28.93 -6.37 -0.76
N ASP A 117 -28.80 -7.67 -0.44
CA ASP A 117 -29.93 -8.54 -0.09
C ASP A 117 -29.96 -8.83 1.41
N LEU A 118 -29.84 -7.77 2.22
CA LEU A 118 -29.92 -7.93 3.67
C LEU A 118 -31.35 -8.33 4.07
N PRO A 119 -31.52 -9.33 4.96
CA PRO A 119 -32.85 -9.75 5.42
C PRO A 119 -33.61 -8.68 6.21
N ASP A 120 -32.88 -7.71 6.77
CA ASP A 120 -33.39 -6.61 7.59
C ASP A 120 -32.94 -5.29 6.98
N ASP A 121 -33.89 -4.51 6.48
CA ASP A 121 -33.64 -3.20 5.86
C ASP A 121 -33.33 -2.10 6.88
N THR A 122 -33.35 -2.43 8.18
CA THR A 122 -32.94 -1.55 9.29
C THR A 122 -31.54 -1.87 9.81
N ALA A 123 -30.86 -2.86 9.22
CA ALA A 123 -29.51 -3.23 9.61
C ALA A 123 -28.51 -2.06 9.43
N PRO A 124 -27.60 -1.84 10.41
CA PRO A 124 -26.53 -0.87 10.28
C PRO A 124 -25.66 -1.08 9.04
N GLY A 125 -25.26 0.03 8.43
CA GLY A 125 -24.43 0.03 7.22
C GLY A 125 -23.17 0.85 7.41
N THR A 126 -22.06 0.38 6.86
CA THR A 126 -20.82 1.17 6.76
C THR A 126 -20.56 1.56 5.33
N MET A 127 -20.15 2.80 5.09
CA MET A 127 -19.65 3.26 3.79
C MET A 127 -18.31 3.99 3.94
N ILE A 128 -17.59 4.19 2.84
CA ILE A 128 -16.43 5.10 2.84
C ILE A 128 -16.98 6.49 2.56
N ALA A 129 -17.11 7.32 3.60
CA ALA A 129 -17.65 8.67 3.48
C ALA A 129 -16.67 9.65 2.82
N SER A 130 -15.36 9.38 2.93
CA SER A 130 -14.31 10.12 2.25
C SER A 130 -13.18 9.19 1.81
N TYR A 131 -12.82 9.21 0.52
CA TYR A 131 -11.64 8.53 0.00
C TYR A 131 -10.82 9.49 -0.87
N ILE A 132 -9.73 9.99 -0.29
CA ILE A 132 -8.96 11.11 -0.82
C ILE A 132 -7.47 10.79 -0.90
N TRP A 133 -6.80 11.49 -1.83
CA TRP A 133 -5.39 11.35 -2.19
C TRP A 133 -4.67 12.69 -2.12
N GLY A 134 -3.34 12.69 -2.28
CA GLY A 134 -2.53 13.90 -2.38
C GLY A 134 -2.79 14.93 -1.27
N GLN A 135 -2.88 16.19 -1.68
CA GLN A 135 -3.06 17.31 -0.74
C GLN A 135 -4.37 17.23 0.06
N ASP A 136 -5.43 16.67 -0.51
CA ASP A 136 -6.70 16.50 0.20
C ASP A 136 -6.52 15.56 1.38
N SER A 137 -5.80 14.44 1.17
CA SER A 137 -5.42 13.51 2.23
C SER A 137 -4.64 14.20 3.35
N SER A 138 -3.60 14.98 3.01
CA SER A 138 -2.80 15.67 4.02
C SER A 138 -3.62 16.69 4.82
N ARG A 139 -4.57 17.39 4.18
CA ARG A 139 -5.44 18.39 4.82
C ARG A 139 -6.37 17.76 5.85
N LEU A 140 -7.11 16.71 5.48
CA LEU A 140 -8.02 16.05 6.43
C LEU A 140 -7.25 15.17 7.43
N GLY A 141 -6.14 14.56 7.02
CA GLY A 141 -5.28 13.75 7.89
C GLY A 141 -4.73 14.52 9.09
N ALA A 142 -4.50 15.84 8.94
CA ALA A 142 -4.07 16.71 10.03
C ALA A 142 -5.03 16.73 11.23
N TYR A 143 -6.32 16.41 11.02
CA TYR A 143 -7.33 16.36 12.08
C TYR A 143 -7.32 15.03 12.86
N LEU A 144 -6.51 14.05 12.48
CA LEU A 144 -6.44 12.76 13.19
C LEU A 144 -5.60 12.79 14.47
N ARG A 145 -5.00 13.94 14.82
CA ARG A 145 -4.00 14.04 15.91
C ARG A 145 -4.58 14.02 17.32
N THR A 146 -5.75 14.62 17.54
CA THR A 146 -6.39 14.70 18.87
C THR A 146 -7.86 14.34 18.79
N PRO A 147 -8.49 13.89 19.89
CA PRO A 147 -9.93 13.61 19.91
C PRO A 147 -10.78 14.80 19.42
N GLU A 148 -10.47 16.01 19.86
CA GLU A 148 -11.24 17.23 19.51
C GLU A 148 -11.12 17.59 18.03
N ALA A 149 -9.93 17.38 17.45
CA ALA A 149 -9.72 17.57 16.03
C ALA A 149 -10.49 16.53 15.21
N ARG A 150 -10.56 15.28 15.69
CA ARG A 150 -11.34 14.23 15.05
C ARG A 150 -12.84 14.48 15.13
N ASP A 151 -13.35 15.03 16.23
CA ASP A 151 -14.76 15.45 16.32
C ASP A 151 -15.08 16.53 15.27
N THR A 152 -14.14 17.44 15.03
CA THR A 152 -14.26 18.44 13.95
C THR A 152 -14.27 17.77 12.58
N LEU A 153 -13.39 16.80 12.35
CA LEU A 153 -13.37 16.02 11.11
C LEU A 153 -14.72 15.33 10.86
N VAL A 154 -15.27 14.62 11.85
CA VAL A 154 -16.57 13.94 11.71
C VAL A 154 -17.68 14.93 11.35
N LYS A 155 -17.75 16.10 12.00
CA LYS A 155 -18.72 17.14 11.66
C LYS A 155 -18.61 17.61 10.20
N VAL A 156 -17.37 17.85 9.73
CA VAL A 156 -17.12 18.20 8.32
C VAL A 156 -17.58 17.08 7.39
N VAL A 157 -17.25 15.82 7.69
CA VAL A 157 -17.64 14.69 6.85
C VAL A 157 -19.17 14.53 6.79
N LEU A 158 -19.88 14.63 7.91
CA LEU A 158 -21.34 14.53 7.93
C LEU A 158 -22.00 15.69 7.18
N HIS A 159 -21.50 16.91 7.36
CA HIS A 159 -21.98 18.09 6.64
C HIS A 159 -21.81 17.96 5.13
N ASP A 160 -20.61 17.58 4.68
CA ASP A 160 -20.34 17.40 3.26
C ASP A 160 -21.13 16.24 2.66
N LEU A 161 -21.31 15.15 3.41
CA LEU A 161 -22.08 14.00 2.95
C LEU A 161 -23.57 14.34 2.83
N ALA A 162 -24.11 15.15 3.76
CA ALA A 162 -25.47 15.67 3.68
C ALA A 162 -25.66 16.55 2.43
N ALA A 163 -24.74 17.50 2.20
CA ALA A 163 -24.75 18.37 1.02
C ALA A 163 -24.63 17.56 -0.29
N MET A 164 -23.71 16.60 -0.36
CA MET A 164 -23.47 15.77 -1.54
C MET A 164 -24.67 14.88 -1.91
N ASN A 165 -25.46 14.44 -0.92
CA ASN A 165 -26.60 13.54 -1.12
C ASN A 165 -27.96 14.25 -1.06
N ASN A 166 -27.96 15.58 -0.95
CA ASN A 166 -29.17 16.41 -0.85
C ASN A 166 -30.12 15.95 0.29
N VAL A 167 -29.54 15.72 1.47
CA VAL A 167 -30.27 15.45 2.71
C VAL A 167 -29.88 16.48 3.78
N THR A 168 -30.66 16.59 4.85
CA THR A 168 -30.35 17.57 5.90
C THR A 168 -29.23 17.07 6.82
N ILE A 169 -28.53 18.01 7.47
CA ILE A 169 -27.50 17.66 8.45
C ILE A 169 -28.10 16.93 9.65
N GLU A 170 -29.29 17.32 10.10
CA GLU A 170 -29.99 16.67 11.22
C GLU A 170 -30.31 15.22 10.91
N PHE A 171 -30.69 14.92 9.65
CA PHE A 171 -30.88 13.54 9.21
C PHE A 171 -29.55 12.76 9.29
N MET A 172 -28.47 13.33 8.76
CA MET A 172 -27.16 12.67 8.73
C MET A 172 -26.60 12.42 10.13
N GLU A 173 -26.73 13.39 11.04
CA GLU A 173 -26.39 13.26 12.46
C GLU A 173 -27.28 12.23 13.17
N SER A 174 -28.57 12.16 12.81
CA SER A 174 -29.48 11.17 13.39
C SER A 174 -29.13 9.73 12.99
N GLU A 175 -28.56 9.53 11.79
CA GLU A 175 -28.13 8.23 11.30
C GLU A 175 -26.74 7.82 11.79
N TYR A 176 -25.88 8.76 12.16
CA TYR A 176 -24.50 8.50 12.58
C TYR A 176 -24.42 7.56 13.81
N LEU A 177 -23.52 6.57 13.76
CA LEU A 177 -23.22 5.68 14.89
C LEU A 177 -21.76 5.76 15.32
N ASP A 178 -20.83 5.64 14.38
CA ASP A 178 -19.39 5.59 14.66
C ASP A 178 -18.58 5.87 13.38
N TYR A 179 -17.27 6.10 13.51
CA TYR A 179 -16.37 6.27 12.38
C TYR A 179 -15.02 5.59 12.61
N TYR A 180 -14.32 5.36 11.51
CA TYR A 180 -12.90 5.01 11.53
C TYR A 180 -12.18 5.72 10.40
N ALA A 181 -11.01 6.28 10.68
CA ALA A 181 -10.19 6.98 9.69
C ALA A 181 -8.78 6.40 9.67
N TRP A 182 -8.23 6.21 8.47
CA TRP A 182 -6.89 5.66 8.26
C TRP A 182 -6.09 6.48 7.26
N ASP A 183 -5.09 7.19 7.77
CA ASP A 183 -4.10 7.94 6.99
C ASP A 183 -2.85 7.08 6.81
N TRP A 184 -2.54 6.73 5.56
CA TRP A 184 -1.42 5.87 5.23
C TRP A 184 -0.05 6.52 5.49
N TYR A 185 0.05 7.85 5.51
CA TYR A 185 1.31 8.51 5.86
C TYR A 185 1.57 8.55 7.37
N GLN A 186 0.53 8.40 8.19
CA GLN A 186 0.67 8.34 9.66
C GLN A 186 0.95 6.93 10.17
N ASN A 187 0.92 5.93 9.28
CA ASN A 187 1.23 4.55 9.63
C ASN A 187 2.73 4.28 9.43
N GLU A 188 3.42 3.94 10.52
CA GLU A 188 4.87 3.69 10.55
C GLU A 188 5.34 2.51 9.67
N TRP A 189 4.44 1.57 9.35
CA TRP A 189 4.74 0.38 8.55
C TRP A 189 4.66 0.63 7.04
N SER A 190 4.11 1.78 6.62
CA SER A 190 3.91 2.11 5.21
C SER A 190 4.52 3.45 4.82
N VAL A 191 4.38 4.48 5.66
CA VAL A 191 4.95 5.83 5.46
C VAL A 191 4.62 6.36 4.06
N GLY A 192 3.36 6.18 3.64
CA GLY A 192 2.90 6.43 2.28
C GLY A 192 1.78 5.47 1.90
N ALA A 193 0.87 5.89 1.01
CA ALA A 193 -0.20 5.00 0.56
C ALA A 193 0.28 4.03 -0.51
N PHE A 194 0.90 4.57 -1.55
CA PHE A 194 1.40 3.84 -2.70
C PHE A 194 2.26 4.76 -3.58
N ALA A 195 3.06 4.19 -4.47
CA ALA A 195 3.84 4.92 -5.43
C ALA A 195 2.97 5.70 -6.42
N ILE A 196 3.25 6.99 -6.54
CA ILE A 196 2.88 7.81 -7.70
C ILE A 196 4.12 8.58 -8.05
N PHE A 197 4.85 8.09 -9.04
CA PHE A 197 6.14 8.65 -9.40
C PHE A 197 6.02 10.05 -9.98
N SER A 198 6.95 10.90 -9.58
CA SER A 198 7.13 12.23 -10.18
C SER A 198 7.67 12.11 -11.59
N ALA A 199 7.64 13.22 -12.33
CA ALA A 199 8.16 13.29 -13.70
C ALA A 199 9.59 12.72 -13.79
N GLY A 200 9.81 11.84 -14.76
CA GLY A 200 11.10 11.18 -15.00
C GLY A 200 11.42 9.98 -14.11
N GLN A 201 10.82 9.85 -12.92
CA GLN A 201 11.24 8.83 -11.94
C GLN A 201 11.05 7.39 -12.41
N TYR A 202 10.03 7.12 -13.23
CA TYR A 202 9.85 5.81 -13.85
C TYR A 202 11.04 5.44 -14.75
N HIS A 203 11.57 6.38 -15.53
CA HIS A 203 12.63 6.14 -16.51
C HIS A 203 14.03 6.28 -15.92
N ASP A 204 14.25 7.27 -15.04
CA ASP A 204 15.59 7.67 -14.60
C ASP A 204 15.98 7.11 -13.22
N VAL A 205 14.99 6.79 -12.37
CA VAL A 205 15.23 6.50 -10.95
C VAL A 205 14.90 5.05 -10.60
N MET A 206 13.69 4.60 -10.93
CA MET A 206 13.23 3.23 -10.68
C MET A 206 14.17 2.12 -11.21
N PRO A 207 14.78 2.23 -12.42
CA PRO A 207 15.57 1.12 -12.97
C PRO A 207 16.70 0.68 -12.06
N SER A 208 17.30 1.62 -11.33
CA SER A 208 18.41 1.32 -10.44
C SER A 208 18.03 0.40 -9.29
N LEU A 209 16.77 0.44 -8.84
CA LEU A 209 16.28 -0.30 -7.66
C LEU A 209 15.61 -1.62 -8.01
N ILE A 210 15.29 -1.85 -9.29
CA ILE A 210 14.85 -3.17 -9.79
C ILE A 210 16.01 -4.07 -10.22
N VAL A 211 17.26 -3.58 -10.10
CA VAL A 211 18.46 -4.41 -10.25
C VAL A 211 18.89 -4.89 -8.86
N PRO A 212 19.16 -6.20 -8.67
CA PRO A 212 19.67 -6.72 -7.41
C PRO A 212 20.97 -6.05 -6.96
N ALA A 213 21.10 -5.84 -5.65
CA ALA A 213 22.34 -5.41 -5.00
C ALA A 213 23.11 -6.60 -4.43
N GLU A 214 24.29 -6.35 -3.84
CA GLU A 214 25.09 -7.37 -3.15
C GLU A 214 25.36 -8.59 -4.03
N ASN A 215 25.84 -8.36 -5.26
CA ASN A 215 26.12 -9.40 -6.24
C ASN A 215 24.94 -10.36 -6.53
N GLY A 216 23.70 -9.87 -6.41
CA GLY A 216 22.51 -10.68 -6.66
C GLY A 216 21.88 -11.29 -5.42
N HIS A 217 22.32 -10.93 -4.21
CA HIS A 217 21.81 -11.46 -2.95
C HIS A 217 20.82 -10.53 -2.22
N LEU A 218 20.75 -9.24 -2.59
CA LEU A 218 19.76 -8.32 -2.05
C LEU A 218 18.79 -7.85 -3.14
N HIS A 219 17.50 -8.09 -2.92
CA HIS A 219 16.44 -7.79 -3.86
C HIS A 219 15.42 -6.84 -3.24
N PHE A 220 14.86 -5.95 -4.05
CA PHE A 220 13.77 -5.07 -3.64
C PHE A 220 12.51 -5.40 -4.43
N GLY A 221 11.41 -5.65 -3.73
CA GLY A 221 10.08 -5.90 -4.27
C GLY A 221 9.03 -5.03 -3.56
N GLY A 222 7.80 -5.10 -4.05
CA GLY A 222 6.69 -4.25 -3.61
C GLY A 222 6.06 -3.53 -4.80
N GLU A 223 4.87 -2.97 -4.59
CA GLU A 223 4.08 -2.37 -5.67
C GLU A 223 4.81 -1.23 -6.40
N ALA A 224 5.63 -0.46 -5.69
CA ALA A 224 6.44 0.62 -6.26
C ALA A 224 7.55 0.16 -7.22
N LEU A 225 7.85 -1.14 -7.26
CA LEU A 225 8.92 -1.72 -8.08
C LEU A 225 8.34 -2.60 -9.20
N SER A 226 7.26 -2.08 -9.78
CA SER A 226 6.44 -2.63 -10.86
C SER A 226 5.78 -1.48 -11.65
N SER A 227 5.36 -1.74 -12.88
CA SER A 227 4.48 -0.82 -13.62
C SER A 227 3.05 -0.71 -13.03
N GLY A 228 2.64 -1.65 -12.17
CA GLY A 228 1.30 -1.73 -11.56
C GLY A 228 1.16 -0.99 -10.21
N HIS A 229 1.65 0.25 -10.12
CA HIS A 229 1.59 1.03 -8.87
C HIS A 229 0.18 1.14 -8.28
N ALA A 230 0.06 1.20 -6.96
CA ALA A 230 -1.17 1.26 -6.18
C ALA A 230 -2.08 0.03 -6.27
N TRP A 231 -1.65 -1.03 -6.96
CA TRP A 231 -2.43 -2.24 -7.16
C TRP A 231 -1.70 -3.48 -6.65
N ILE A 232 -2.50 -4.48 -6.24
CA ILE A 232 -1.99 -5.79 -5.84
C ILE A 232 -1.17 -6.44 -6.96
N ILE A 233 -1.56 -6.26 -8.22
CA ILE A 233 -0.83 -6.82 -9.36
C ILE A 233 0.62 -6.34 -9.39
N GLY A 234 0.90 -5.09 -9.00
CA GLY A 234 2.27 -4.61 -8.97
C GLY A 234 3.11 -5.30 -7.89
N ALA A 235 2.52 -5.54 -6.72
CA ALA A 235 3.17 -6.33 -5.68
C ALA A 235 3.42 -7.78 -6.15
N ILE A 236 2.47 -8.41 -6.84
CA ILE A 236 2.62 -9.77 -7.37
C ILE A 236 3.69 -9.84 -8.46
N ASN A 237 3.70 -8.90 -9.41
CA ASN A 237 4.69 -8.85 -10.48
C ASN A 237 6.10 -8.66 -9.92
N SER A 238 6.28 -7.74 -8.97
CA SER A 238 7.58 -7.57 -8.31
C SER A 238 8.01 -8.81 -7.51
N ALA A 239 7.08 -9.54 -6.88
CA ALA A 239 7.38 -10.78 -6.18
C ALA A 239 7.81 -11.90 -7.15
N TYR A 240 7.16 -12.00 -8.31
CA TYR A 240 7.59 -12.91 -9.37
C TYR A 240 9.01 -12.57 -9.84
N ARG A 241 9.28 -11.28 -10.12
CA ARG A 241 10.61 -10.81 -10.53
C ARG A 241 11.67 -11.17 -9.48
N THR A 242 11.45 -10.88 -8.21
CA THR A 242 12.50 -11.11 -7.18
C THR A 242 12.78 -12.60 -6.98
N VAL A 243 11.78 -13.48 -7.12
CA VAL A 243 12.03 -14.94 -7.17
C VAL A 243 12.85 -15.32 -8.40
N LEU A 244 12.51 -14.78 -9.58
CA LEU A 244 13.27 -15.02 -10.80
C LEU A 244 14.72 -14.56 -10.69
N GLU A 245 14.97 -13.40 -10.08
CA GLU A 245 16.32 -12.89 -9.81
C GLU A 245 17.12 -13.84 -8.91
N VAL A 246 16.54 -14.30 -7.79
CA VAL A 246 17.19 -15.29 -6.91
C VAL A 246 17.57 -16.55 -7.69
N LEU A 247 16.64 -17.11 -8.46
CA LEU A 247 16.90 -18.33 -9.23
C LEU A 247 17.96 -18.15 -10.31
N LYS A 248 18.04 -16.95 -10.91
CA LYS A 248 19.11 -16.61 -11.87
C LYS A 248 20.47 -16.45 -11.20
N THR A 249 20.55 -15.78 -10.05
CA THR A 249 21.80 -15.65 -9.27
C THR A 249 22.34 -17.02 -8.89
N GLU A 250 21.45 -17.96 -8.54
CA GLU A 250 21.81 -19.32 -8.13
C GLU A 250 21.95 -20.31 -9.31
N GLU A 251 21.86 -19.84 -10.56
CA GLU A 251 21.98 -20.65 -11.79
C GLU A 251 21.03 -21.87 -11.80
N ARG A 252 19.79 -21.68 -11.31
CA ARG A 252 18.77 -22.74 -11.17
C ARG A 252 17.80 -22.78 -12.34
N ASP A 253 18.32 -23.11 -13.52
CA ASP A 253 17.53 -23.24 -14.76
C ASP A 253 16.34 -24.21 -14.63
N ASP A 254 16.51 -25.29 -13.86
CA ASP A 254 15.46 -26.26 -13.57
C ASP A 254 14.26 -25.65 -12.82
N LEU A 255 14.54 -24.73 -11.89
CA LEU A 255 13.51 -24.03 -11.13
C LEU A 255 12.94 -22.83 -11.89
N LEU A 256 13.73 -22.20 -12.75
CA LEU A 256 13.24 -21.16 -13.67
C LEU A 256 12.20 -21.73 -14.63
N GLU A 257 12.50 -22.89 -15.25
CA GLU A 257 11.54 -23.57 -16.11
C GLU A 257 10.26 -23.92 -15.34
N LYS A 258 10.40 -24.46 -14.12
CA LYS A 258 9.25 -24.78 -13.26
C LYS A 258 8.44 -23.55 -12.86
N LEU A 259 9.08 -22.41 -12.58
CA LEU A 259 8.43 -21.14 -12.26
C LEU A 259 7.52 -20.73 -13.43
N VAL A 260 8.06 -20.70 -14.64
CA VAL A 260 7.31 -20.34 -15.87
C VAL A 260 6.20 -21.34 -16.17
N GLN A 261 6.45 -22.65 -16.06
CA GLN A 261 5.43 -23.67 -16.28
C GLN A 261 4.27 -23.58 -15.27
N THR A 262 4.55 -23.19 -14.02
CA THR A 262 3.54 -23.15 -12.96
C THR A 262 2.75 -21.86 -12.97
N TRP A 263 3.42 -20.72 -13.16
CA TRP A 263 2.84 -19.38 -12.96
C TRP A 263 2.75 -18.55 -14.24
N GLY A 264 3.24 -19.06 -15.36
CA GLY A 264 3.38 -18.31 -16.60
C GLY A 264 4.48 -17.26 -16.52
N THR A 265 4.42 -16.28 -17.42
CA THR A 265 5.24 -15.07 -17.38
C THR A 265 4.41 -13.90 -16.90
N ILE A 266 5.06 -12.86 -16.37
CA ILE A 266 4.38 -11.61 -16.02
C ILE A 266 4.23 -10.71 -17.25
N ASP A 267 3.08 -10.05 -17.35
CA ASP A 267 2.82 -8.99 -18.32
C ASP A 267 3.12 -7.64 -17.66
N GLU A 268 4.42 -7.35 -17.51
CA GLU A 268 4.93 -6.03 -17.15
C GLU A 268 5.19 -5.24 -18.44
N VAL A 269 5.05 -3.92 -18.39
CA VAL A 269 5.56 -3.07 -19.46
C VAL A 269 7.04 -3.40 -19.66
N ASP A 270 7.44 -3.74 -20.87
CA ASP A 270 8.85 -3.89 -21.20
C ASP A 270 9.50 -2.51 -21.16
N LEU A 271 10.17 -2.23 -20.05
CA LEU A 271 10.82 -0.96 -19.83
C LEU A 271 12.23 -0.90 -20.47
N GLY A 272 12.64 -1.92 -21.22
CA GLY A 272 13.93 -1.98 -21.91
C GLY A 272 15.14 -2.28 -21.01
N TRP A 273 14.92 -2.44 -19.70
CA TRP A 273 15.93 -2.86 -18.72
C TRP A 273 15.73 -4.30 -18.25
N TYR A 274 14.53 -4.84 -18.45
CA TYR A 274 14.30 -6.28 -18.43
C TYR A 274 14.86 -6.83 -19.73
N THR A 275 16.19 -6.99 -19.82
CA THR A 275 16.75 -7.75 -20.93
C THR A 275 16.07 -9.11 -20.95
N HIS A 276 15.40 -9.38 -22.07
CA HIS A 276 14.67 -10.60 -22.36
C HIS A 276 15.48 -11.84 -21.97
N ILE A 277 14.72 -12.87 -21.61
CA ILE A 277 15.12 -14.28 -21.48
C ILE A 277 16.18 -14.65 -22.52
#